data_AF-A0A660T8U4-F1
#
_entry.id   AF-A0A660T8U4-F1
#
_cell.length_a   1.000
_cell.length_b   1.000
_cell.length_c   1.000
_cell.angle_alpha   90.00
_cell.angle_beta   90.00
_cell.angle_gamma   90.00
#
_symmetry.space_group_name_H-M   'P 1'
#
loop_
_entity.id
_entity.type
_entity.pdbx_description
1 polymer ?
#
loop_
_entity_poly.entity_id
_entity_poly.type
_entity_poly.pdbx_seq_one_letter_code
_entity_poly.pdbx_strand_id
1 'polypeptide(L)'
;MISREDFTFTIGYRGNTAIVNGSLKRKYSKMSALELAERGMFKQAICYALYTASNEDLESILEMYNEHNENKIQDTEELKRIFGITRIPEEVTKVIPM
;
A
#
# COMPACT_ATOMS: atom_id res chain seq x y z
N MET A 1 -16.25 -1.40 -4.25
CA MET A 1 -14.78 -1.39 -4.10
C MET A 1 -14.20 -0.18 -4.80
N ILE A 2 -13.30 0.54 -4.12
CA ILE A 2 -12.56 1.69 -4.67
C ILE A 2 -11.47 1.22 -5.64
N SER A 3 -10.91 2.14 -6.44
CA SER A 3 -9.85 1.78 -7.39
C SER A 3 -8.54 1.39 -6.69
N ARG A 4 -7.64 0.69 -7.40
CA ARG A 4 -6.27 0.41 -6.96
C ARG A 4 -5.58 1.66 -6.45
N GLU A 5 -5.60 2.73 -7.25
CA GLU A 5 -4.93 3.99 -6.90
C GLU A 5 -5.54 4.64 -5.66
N ASP A 6 -6.86 4.61 -5.51
CA ASP A 6 -7.51 5.14 -4.31
C ASP A 6 -7.09 4.34 -3.07
N PHE A 7 -7.07 3.01 -3.16
CA PHE A 7 -6.63 2.15 -2.07
C PHE A 7 -5.15 2.40 -1.70
N THR A 8 -4.26 2.43 -2.71
CA THR A 8 -2.83 2.69 -2.54
C THR A 8 -2.56 3.99 -1.79
N PHE A 9 -3.30 5.06 -2.08
CA PHE A 9 -3.10 6.37 -1.46
C PHE A 9 -4.12 6.72 -0.37
N THR A 10 -4.82 5.72 0.18
CA THR A 10 -5.73 5.94 1.31
C THR A 10 -4.95 6.25 2.58
N ILE A 11 -5.31 7.36 3.22
CA ILE A 11 -4.81 7.79 4.53
C ILE A 11 -5.57 7.02 5.64
N GLY A 12 -6.89 6.94 5.50
CA GLY A 12 -7.78 6.26 6.44
C GLY A 12 -9.22 6.20 5.93
N TYR A 13 -10.14 5.71 6.76
CA TYR A 13 -11.52 5.45 6.39
C TYR A 13 -12.51 6.17 7.31
N ARG A 14 -13.66 6.58 6.76
CA ARG A 14 -14.82 7.13 7.47
C ARG A 14 -16.09 6.43 7.00
N GLY A 15 -16.56 5.44 7.76
CA GLY A 15 -17.65 4.57 7.34
C GLY A 15 -17.28 3.88 6.01
N ASN A 16 -18.15 3.97 5.00
CA ASN A 16 -17.91 3.42 3.67
C ASN A 16 -17.10 4.34 2.73
N THR A 17 -16.36 5.31 3.27
CA THR A 17 -15.61 6.31 2.52
C THR A 17 -14.11 6.23 2.80
N ALA A 18 -13.29 6.11 1.77
CA ALA A 18 -11.84 6.28 1.84
C ALA A 18 -11.45 7.76 1.80
N ILE A 19 -10.57 8.17 2.71
CA ILE A 19 -9.92 9.48 2.68
C ILE A 19 -8.57 9.30 1.99
N VAL A 20 -8.43 9.86 0.80
CA VAL A 20 -7.27 9.62 -0.10
C VAL A 20 -6.38 10.84 -0.14
N ASN A 21 -5.06 10.65 -0.05
CA ASN A 21 -4.10 11.73 -0.29
C ASN A 21 -4.07 12.06 -1.79
N GLY A 22 -4.83 13.07 -2.20
CA GLY A 22 -4.98 13.44 -3.60
C GLY A 22 -3.69 13.96 -4.22
N SER A 23 -2.84 14.62 -3.43
CA SER A 23 -1.54 15.12 -3.87
C SER A 23 -0.58 13.97 -4.21
N LEU A 24 -0.41 13.01 -3.30
CA LEU A 24 0.44 11.84 -3.53
C LEU A 24 -0.11 10.97 -4.67
N LYS A 25 -1.43 10.74 -4.71
CA LYS A 25 -2.06 10.00 -5.80
C LYS A 25 -1.71 10.62 -7.16
N ARG A 26 -1.93 11.92 -7.35
CA ARG A 26 -1.60 12.58 -8.63
C ARG A 26 -0.14 12.46 -9.02
N LYS A 27 0.76 12.51 -8.04
CA LYS A 27 2.21 12.48 -8.27
C LYS A 27 2.74 11.08 -8.58
N TYR A 28 2.15 10.05 -7.98
CA TYR A 28 2.74 8.71 -7.93
C TYR A 28 1.83 7.58 -8.43
N SER A 29 0.58 7.84 -8.86
CA SER A 29 -0.36 6.78 -9.24
C SER A 29 0.08 5.90 -10.42
N LYS A 30 0.96 6.43 -11.26
CA LYS A 30 1.53 5.74 -12.42
C LYS A 30 2.71 4.83 -12.07
N MET A 31 3.23 4.89 -10.84
CA MET A 31 4.33 4.04 -10.41
C MET A 31 3.85 2.63 -10.07
N SER A 32 4.72 1.65 -10.33
CA SER A 32 4.58 0.27 -9.89
C SER A 32 4.76 0.13 -8.37
N ALA A 33 4.46 -1.06 -7.83
CA ALA A 33 4.70 -1.36 -6.42
C ALA A 33 6.19 -1.19 -6.05
N LEU A 34 7.10 -1.69 -6.88
CA LEU A 34 8.53 -1.64 -6.65
C LEU A 34 9.08 -0.21 -6.75
N GLU A 35 8.64 0.58 -7.74
CA GLU A 35 9.04 2.00 -7.86
C GLU A 35 8.59 2.86 -6.67
N LEU A 36 7.48 2.47 -6.01
CA LEU A 36 7.04 3.08 -4.76
C LEU A 36 7.92 2.64 -3.59
N ALA A 37 8.26 1.35 -3.51
CA ALA A 37 9.13 0.81 -2.46
C ALA A 37 10.54 1.40 -2.51
N GLU A 38 11.14 1.54 -3.69
CA GLU A 38 12.43 2.20 -3.92
C GLU A 38 12.48 3.65 -3.38
N ARG A 39 11.31 4.30 -3.28
CA ARG A 39 11.16 5.65 -2.73
C ARG A 39 10.86 5.68 -1.23
N GLY A 40 10.94 4.53 -0.56
CA GLY A 40 10.55 4.36 0.83
C GLY A 40 9.04 4.43 1.08
N MET A 41 8.21 4.40 0.03
CA MET A 41 6.75 4.43 0.14
C MET A 41 6.18 3.02 0.38
N PHE A 42 6.72 2.32 1.38
CA PHE A 42 6.43 0.91 1.64
C PHE A 42 4.94 0.62 1.86
N LYS A 43 4.23 1.47 2.63
CA LYS A 43 2.78 1.31 2.83
C LYS A 43 2.02 1.30 1.49
N GLN A 44 2.36 2.23 0.59
CA GLN A 44 1.73 2.35 -0.72
C GLN A 44 2.10 1.16 -1.61
N ALA A 45 3.36 0.72 -1.59
CA ALA A 45 3.81 -0.46 -2.32
C ALA A 45 3.07 -1.73 -1.88
N ILE A 46 2.93 -1.95 -0.58
CA ILE A 46 2.20 -3.11 -0.03
C ILE A 46 0.72 -3.04 -0.39
N CYS A 47 0.08 -1.87 -0.25
CA CYS A 47 -1.31 -1.70 -0.67
C CYS A 47 -1.50 -1.96 -2.18
N TYR A 48 -0.55 -1.54 -3.02
CA TYR A 48 -0.57 -1.87 -4.45
C TYR A 48 -0.55 -3.39 -4.63
N ALA A 49 0.49 -4.05 -4.10
CA ALA A 49 0.74 -5.47 -4.33
C ALA A 49 -0.41 -6.34 -3.79
N LEU A 50 -0.98 -5.96 -2.64
CA LEU A 50 -2.18 -6.58 -2.08
C LEU A 50 -3.38 -6.43 -3.02
N TYR A 51 -3.60 -5.24 -3.59
CA TYR A 51 -4.73 -5.00 -4.49
C TYR A 51 -4.62 -5.79 -5.80
N THR A 52 -3.40 -5.96 -6.32
CA THR A 52 -3.14 -6.72 -7.55
C THR A 52 -2.89 -8.20 -7.32
N ALA A 53 -3.04 -8.69 -6.08
CA ALA A 53 -2.76 -10.07 -5.68
C ALA A 53 -1.37 -10.57 -6.14
N SER A 54 -0.37 -9.69 -6.08
CA SER A 54 1.00 -9.99 -6.52
C SER A 54 1.86 -10.39 -5.32
N ASN A 55 2.02 -11.69 -5.11
CA ASN A 55 2.91 -12.21 -4.06
C ASN A 55 4.38 -11.93 -4.40
N GLU A 56 4.75 -11.95 -5.68
CA GLU A 56 6.11 -11.63 -6.14
C GLU A 56 6.51 -10.20 -5.77
N ASP A 57 5.61 -9.22 -5.95
CA ASP A 57 5.86 -7.86 -5.52
C ASP A 57 5.99 -7.78 -3.98
N LEU A 58 5.17 -8.50 -3.22
CA LEU A 58 5.26 -8.50 -1.75
C LEU A 58 6.60 -9.04 -1.25
N GLU A 59 7.10 -10.12 -1.83
CA GLU A 59 8.42 -10.67 -1.47
C GLU A 59 9.54 -9.70 -1.84
N SER A 60 9.48 -9.09 -3.02
CA SER A 60 10.47 -8.09 -3.43
C SER A 60 10.47 -6.86 -2.51
N ILE A 61 9.28 -6.39 -2.08
CA ILE A 61 9.16 -5.28 -1.13
C ILE A 61 9.70 -5.66 0.25
N LEU A 62 9.50 -6.91 0.69
CA LEU A 62 10.06 -7.44 1.93
C LEU A 62 11.59 -7.41 1.91
N GLU A 63 12.20 -7.85 0.81
CA GLU A 63 13.65 -7.77 0.60
C GLU A 63 14.14 -6.33 0.69
N MET A 64 13.53 -5.41 -0.07
CA MET A 64 13.87 -3.97 -0.04
C MET A 64 13.72 -3.38 1.37
N TYR A 65 12.65 -3.74 2.09
CA TYR A 65 12.47 -3.28 3.47
C TYR A 65 13.59 -3.78 4.38
N ASN A 66 13.95 -5.07 4.29
CA ASN A 66 14.99 -5.68 5.11
C ASN A 66 16.41 -5.17 4.80
N GLU A 67 16.67 -4.67 3.61
CA GLU A 67 17.95 -4.02 3.26
C GLU A 67 18.13 -2.68 3.99
N HIS A 68 17.03 -1.97 4.28
CA HIS A 68 17.05 -0.67 4.92
C HIS A 68 16.90 -0.72 6.45
N ASN A 69 16.72 -1.90 7.06
CA ASN A 69 16.45 -2.05 8.48
C ASN A 69 17.39 -3.05 9.16
N GLU A 70 17.89 -2.69 10.35
CA GLU A 70 18.74 -3.58 11.16
C GLU A 70 17.96 -4.80 11.68
N ASN A 71 16.71 -4.57 12.10
CA ASN A 71 15.80 -5.62 12.56
C ASN A 71 15.02 -6.16 11.38
N LYS A 72 15.54 -7.23 10.78
CA LYS A 72 14.89 -7.91 9.66
C LYS A 72 13.63 -8.64 10.13
N ILE A 73 12.62 -8.63 9.27
CA ILE A 73 11.36 -9.35 9.44
C ILE A 73 11.32 -10.57 8.54
N GLN A 74 10.54 -11.56 8.94
CA GLN A 74 10.66 -12.93 8.41
C GLN A 74 9.81 -13.17 7.17
N ASP A 75 8.63 -12.56 7.09
CA ASP A 75 7.65 -12.86 6.05
C ASP A 75 6.78 -11.64 5.67
N THR A 76 6.05 -11.80 4.58
CA THR A 76 5.17 -10.76 4.03
C THR A 76 3.93 -10.50 4.91
N GLU A 77 3.55 -11.43 5.79
CA GLU A 77 2.49 -11.20 6.79
C GLU A 77 2.98 -10.27 7.90
N GLU A 78 4.22 -10.42 8.36
CA GLU A 78 4.84 -9.51 9.32
C GLU A 78 5.01 -8.11 8.73
N LEU A 79 5.44 -8.02 7.47
CA LEU A 79 5.52 -6.75 6.74
C LEU A 79 4.15 -6.04 6.71
N LYS A 80 3.10 -6.77 6.34
CA LYS A 80 1.72 -6.29 6.35
C LYS A 80 1.26 -5.82 7.72
N ARG A 81 1.59 -6.57 8.79
CA ARG A 81 1.26 -6.21 10.18
C ARG A 81 1.92 -4.92 10.62
N ILE A 82 3.20 -4.70 10.31
CA ILE A 82 3.95 -3.48 10.65
C ILE A 82 3.28 -2.24 10.07
N PHE A 83 2.80 -2.33 8.83
CA PHE A 83 2.12 -1.21 8.16
C PHE A 83 0.60 -1.16 8.41
N GLY A 84 0.06 -2.07 9.22
CA GLY A 84 -1.37 -2.13 9.54
C GLY A 84 -2.26 -2.47 8.35
N ILE A 85 -1.75 -3.23 7.37
CA ILE A 85 -2.45 -3.59 6.15
C ILE A 85 -2.91 -5.05 6.27
N THR A 86 -4.21 -5.30 6.40
CA THR A 86 -4.74 -6.67 6.58
C THR A 86 -5.55 -7.17 5.40
N ARG A 87 -6.32 -6.29 4.75
CA ARG A 87 -7.18 -6.63 3.62
C ARG A 87 -7.54 -5.40 2.79
N ILE A 88 -8.08 -5.63 1.60
CA ILE A 88 -8.79 -4.62 0.83
C ILE A 88 -10.20 -4.48 1.45
N PRO A 89 -10.65 -3.27 1.82
CA PRO A 89 -11.97 -3.08 2.40
C PRO A 89 -13.05 -3.02 1.31
N GLU A 90 -13.71 -4.16 1.07
CA GLU A 90 -14.75 -4.32 0.06
C GLU A 90 -15.98 -3.43 0.31
N GLU A 91 -16.27 -3.14 1.59
CA GLU A 91 -17.38 -2.31 2.04
C GLU A 91 -17.20 -0.81 1.69
N VAL A 92 -15.99 -0.40 1.31
CA VAL A 92 -15.69 1.00 0.96
C VAL A 92 -16.01 1.24 -0.51
N THR A 93 -16.88 2.23 -0.74
CA THR A 93 -17.43 2.54 -2.07
C THR A 93 -17.32 4.01 -2.45
N LYS A 94 -16.96 4.89 -1.50
CA LYS A 94 -16.80 6.32 -1.71
C LYS A 94 -15.36 6.75 -1.49
N VAL A 95 -14.96 7.84 -2.15
CA VAL A 95 -13.63 8.44 -2.01
C VAL A 95 -13.77 9.93 -1.79
N ILE A 96 -13.02 10.47 -0.82
CA ILE A 96 -12.82 11.91 -0.64
C ILE A 96 -11.33 12.18 -0.74
N PRO A 97 -10.87 12.95 -1.74
CA PRO A 97 -9.48 13.40 -1.80
C PRO A 97 -9.24 14.54 -0.79
N MET A 98 -8.10 14.48 -0.10
CA MET A 98 -7.52 15.57 0.72
C MET A 98 -6.15 15.97 0.18
#